data_AF-A0A359I805-F1
#
_entry.id   AF-A0A359I805-F1
#
_cell.length_a   1.000
_cell.length_b   1.000
_cell.length_c   1.000
_cell.angle_alpha   90.00
_cell.angle_beta   90.00
_cell.angle_gamma   90.00
#
_symmetry.space_group_name_H-M   'P 1'
#
loop_
_entity.id
_entity.type
_entity.pdbx_description
1 polymer ?
#
loop_
_entity_poly.entity_id
_entity_poly.type
_entity_poly.pdbx_seq_one_letter_code
_entity_poly.pdbx_strand_id
1 'polypeptide(L)' 'MAVSNRIYELMQEKGLSKAEFARSIGKRPCEVTKWLSGQHNFTLATLAMLSPFFGQPIISVQ' A
#
# COMPACT_ATOMS: atom_id res chain seq x y z
N MET A 1 -10.40 -7.12 -7.65
CA MET A 1 -9.43 -6.00 -7.56
C MET A 1 -8.14 -6.52 -6.98
N ALA A 2 -6.98 -6.17 -7.56
CA ALA A 2 -5.70 -6.53 -6.98
C ALA A 2 -5.42 -5.66 -5.75
N VAL A 3 -4.81 -6.25 -4.70
CA VAL A 3 -4.46 -5.55 -3.45
C VAL A 3 -3.58 -4.31 -3.71
N SER A 4 -2.71 -4.39 -4.72
CA SER A 4 -1.90 -3.25 -5.20
C SER A 4 -2.73 -2.03 -5.59
N ASN A 5 -3.86 -2.24 -6.25
CA ASN A 5 -4.74 -1.14 -6.69
C ASN A 5 -5.40 -0.48 -5.50
N ARG A 6 -5.83 -1.29 -4.52
CA ARG A 6 -6.42 -0.76 -3.29
C ARG A 6 -5.41 0.08 -2.49
N ILE A 7 -4.17 -0.38 -2.37
CA ILE A 7 -3.11 0.42 -1.74
C ILE A 7 -2.84 1.71 -2.53
N TYR A 8 -2.88 1.64 -3.87
CA TYR A 8 -2.71 2.83 -4.71
C TYR A 8 -3.82 3.86 -4.51
N GLU A 9 -5.08 3.42 -4.45
CA GLU A 9 -6.24 4.28 -4.18
C GLU A 9 -6.11 4.95 -2.82
N LEU A 10 -5.84 4.20 -1.76
CA LEU A 10 -5.67 4.73 -0.40
C LEU A 10 -4.51 5.74 -0.30
N MET A 11 -3.44 5.50 -1.06
CA MET A 11 -2.32 6.44 -1.17
C MET A 11 -2.76 7.75 -1.83
N GLN A 12 -3.54 7.67 -2.92
CA GLN A 12 -4.06 8.84 -3.63
C GLN A 12 -5.10 9.61 -2.81
N GLU A 13 -5.97 8.91 -2.06
CA GLU A 13 -6.93 9.53 -1.12
C GLU A 13 -6.22 10.37 -0.05
N LYS A 14 -5.02 9.94 0.37
CA LYS A 14 -4.16 10.72 1.29
C LYS A 14 -3.37 11.84 0.62
N GLY A 15 -3.45 11.97 -0.71
CA GLY A 15 -2.66 12.95 -1.47
C GLY A 15 -1.16 12.64 -1.49
N LEU A 16 -0.75 11.39 -1.23
CA LEU A 16 0.66 11.01 -1.15
C LEU A 16 1.20 10.60 -2.52
N SER A 17 2.37 11.10 -2.87
CA SER A 17 3.16 10.53 -3.97
C SER A 17 3.73 9.16 -3.57
N LYS A 18 4.13 8.34 -4.56
CA LYS A 18 4.78 7.03 -4.30
C LYS A 18 6.05 7.18 -3.46
N ALA A 19 6.78 8.27 -3.63
CA ALA A 19 8.00 8.57 -2.88
C ALA A 19 7.70 8.93 -1.42
N GLU A 20 6.67 9.74 -1.18
CA GLU A 20 6.23 10.11 0.17
C GLU A 20 5.61 8.92 0.90
N PHE A 21 4.82 8.10 0.21
CA PHE A 21 4.31 6.87 0.78
C PHE A 21 5.44 5.95 1.20
N ALA A 22 6.45 5.74 0.34
CA ALA A 22 7.64 4.95 0.67
C ALA A 22 8.36 5.49 1.92
N ARG A 23 8.59 6.81 1.99
CA ARG A 23 9.18 7.46 3.18
C ARG A 23 8.33 7.27 4.42
N SER A 24 7.01 7.38 4.30
CA SER A 24 6.06 7.26 5.42
C SER A 24 6.05 5.86 6.05
N ILE A 25 6.31 4.82 5.25
CA ILE A 25 6.38 3.43 5.72
C ILE A 25 7.82 2.91 5.91
N GLY A 26 8.82 3.80 5.81
CA GLY A 26 10.24 3.44 5.96
C GLY A 26 10.78 2.49 4.88
N LYS A 27 10.20 2.52 3.67
CA LYS A 27 10.61 1.69 2.53
C LYS A 27 11.26 2.51 1.43
N ARG A 28 11.97 1.82 0.53
CA ARG A 28 12.57 2.47 -0.64
C ARG A 28 11.50 2.75 -1.71
N PRO A 29 11.56 3.91 -2.40
CA PRO A 29 10.63 4.23 -3.49
C PRO A 29 10.53 3.13 -4.56
N CYS A 30 11.66 2.50 -4.91
CA CYS A 30 11.69 1.40 -5.87
C CYS A 30 10.90 0.17 -5.40
N GLU A 31 10.86 -0.12 -4.10
CA GLU A 31 10.06 -1.23 -3.55
C GLU A 31 8.58 -0.92 -3.66
N VAL A 32 8.17 0.29 -3.30
CA VAL A 32 6.77 0.75 -3.45
C VAL A 32 6.33 0.76 -4.91
N THR A 33 7.18 1.20 -5.83
CA THR A 33 6.87 1.13 -7.27
C THR A 33 6.64 -0.31 -7.72
N LYS A 34 7.42 -1.28 -7.22
CA LYS A 34 7.20 -2.72 -7.49
C LYS A 34 5.92 -3.24 -6.85
N TRP A 35 5.56 -2.79 -5.65
CA TRP A 35 4.31 -3.18 -5.00
C TRP A 35 3.09 -2.73 -5.82
N LEU A 36 3.17 -1.52 -6.36
CA LEU A 36 2.08 -0.90 -7.13
C LEU A 36 2.06 -1.30 -8.62
N SER A 37 2.98 -2.17 -9.07
CA SER A 37 3.01 -2.62 -10.47
C SER A 37 1.96 -3.71 -10.79
N GLY A 38 1.26 -4.22 -9.77
CA GLY A 38 0.19 -5.20 -9.93
C GLY A 38 0.61 -6.67 -9.97
N GLN A 39 1.92 -6.96 -9.95
CA GLN A 39 2.45 -8.33 -10.00
C GLN A 39 2.96 -8.85 -8.65
N HIS A 40 2.76 -8.07 -7.58
CA HIS A 40 3.32 -8.40 -6.27
C HIS A 40 2.27 -9.02 -5.36
N ASN A 41 2.62 -10.17 -4.78
CA ASN A 41 1.86 -10.75 -3.68
C ASN A 41 2.21 -9.98 -2.40
N PHE A 42 1.18 -9.63 -1.63
CA PHE A 42 1.31 -9.00 -0.32
C PHE A 42 1.07 -10.03 0.77
N THR A 43 1.93 -10.05 1.78
CA THR A 43 1.71 -10.87 2.97
C THR A 43 0.70 -10.19 3.89
N LEU A 44 0.00 -10.99 4.70
CA LEU A 44 -0.91 -10.47 5.73
C LEU A 44 -0.18 -9.50 6.68
N ALA A 45 1.09 -9.76 7.01
CA ALA A 45 1.90 -8.88 7.85
C ALA A 45 2.06 -7.47 7.24
N THR A 46 2.31 -7.37 5.94
CA THR A 46 2.42 -6.08 5.25
C THR A 46 1.08 -5.34 5.24
N LEU A 47 -0.03 -6.05 5.00
CA LEU A 47 -1.36 -5.45 5.02
C LEU A 47 -1.78 -5.00 6.42
N ALA A 48 -1.42 -5.78 7.44
CA ALA A 48 -1.65 -5.44 8.84
C ALA A 48 -0.81 -4.22 9.28
N MET A 49 0.43 -4.07 8.79
CA MET A 49 1.25 -2.87 9.01
C MET A 49 0.62 -1.64 8.36
N LEU A 50 0.09 -1.78 7.14
CA LEU A 50 -0.45 -0.67 6.36
C LEU A 50 -1.87 -0.25 6.79
N SER A 51 -2.68 -1.17 7.33
CA SER A 51 -4.05 -0.86 7.77
C SER A 51 -4.14 0.28 8.79
N PRO A 52 -3.35 0.33 9.89
CA PRO A 52 -3.35 1.46 10.80
C PRO A 52 -2.73 2.72 10.15
N PHE A 53 -1.79 2.56 9.21
CA PHE A 53 -1.27 3.71 8.45
C PHE A 53 -2.38 4.37 7.63
N PHE A 54 -3.26 3.60 7.00
CA PHE A 54 -4.38 4.14 6.21
C PHE A 54 -5.63 4.47 7.04
N GLY A 55 -5.69 4.02 8.30
CA GLY A 55 -6.86 4.20 9.17
C GLY A 55 -8.06 3.32 8.80
N GLN A 56 -7.88 2.39 7.86
CA GLN A 56 -8.91 1.47 7.39
C GLN A 56 -8.28 0.16 6.90
N PRO A 57 -9.01 -0.97 6.99
CA PRO A 57 -8.52 -2.24 6.47
C PRO A 57 -8.35 -2.19 4.94
N ILE A 58 -7.21 -2.70 4.46
CA ILE A 58 -6.89 -2.73 3.01
C ILE A 58 -7.64 -3.85 2.29
N ILE A 59 -7.87 -4.97 2.98
CA ILE A 59 -8.65 -6.09 2.46
C ILE A 59 -9.79 -6.39 3.43
N SER A 60 -10.96 -6.67 2.88
CA SER A 60 -12.10 -7.22 3.63
C SER A 60 -12.36 -8.61 3.06
N VAL A 61 -12.28 -9.62 3.91
CA VAL A 61 -12.65 -11.00 3.53
C VAL A 61 -14.15 -11.10 3.79
N GLN A 62 -14.95 -11.25 2.73
CA GLN A 62 -16.37 -11.59 2.85
C GLN A 62 -16.54 -13.10 2.94
#